data_AF-A0A7S3W488-F1
#
_entry.id   AF-A0A7S3W488-F1
#
_cell.length_a   1.000
_cell.length_b   1.000
_cell.length_c   1.000
_cell.angle_alpha   90.00
_cell.angle_beta   90.00
_cell.angle_gamma   90.00
#
_symmetry.space_group_name_H-M   'P 1'
#
loop_
_entity.id
_entity.type
_entity.pdbx_description
1 polymer ?
#
loop_
_entity_poly.entity_id
_entity_poly.type
_entity_poly.pdbx_seq_one_letter_code
_entity_poly.pdbx_strand_id
1 'polypeptide(L)'
;MPPHEYHRMMALYQNPELGMTFTQQQAEQYEHEKKNNTTMEAEVIELAHHFNLTDRHARMLDEQLKKRNDTYDDDLASMYEILKGAKNPADLLMVSIRWMAEGTFNGIKTPNPEVEKMAKKFKLDAPSACKLAEVLESRSDPDDDLRKVSSHLERSNRPSALVMMMLKDLKAGNPVDESKKAPAIGSYLHKKEMDKERRSKSRGRGGGGGGRGRRSP
;
A
#
# COMPACT_ATOMS: atom_id res chain seq x y z
N MET A 1 -47.60 -18.39 -17.22
CA MET A 1 -47.30 -17.01 -16.81
C MET A 1 -47.74 -16.80 -15.38
N PRO A 2 -46.87 -16.29 -14.50
CA PRO A 2 -47.25 -15.93 -13.13
C PRO A 2 -48.34 -14.84 -13.11
N PRO A 3 -49.30 -14.88 -12.16
CA PRO A 3 -50.47 -13.99 -12.13
C PRO A 3 -50.15 -12.49 -12.04
N HIS A 4 -48.97 -12.13 -11.53
CA HIS A 4 -48.49 -10.74 -11.46
C HIS A 4 -48.16 -10.13 -12.83
N GLU A 5 -47.76 -10.95 -13.82
CA GLU A 5 -47.50 -10.46 -15.18
C GLU A 5 -48.78 -10.10 -15.93
N TYR A 6 -49.88 -10.80 -15.64
CA TYR A 6 -51.18 -10.56 -16.27
C TYR A 6 -51.80 -9.22 -15.84
N HIS A 7 -51.69 -8.90 -14.54
CA HIS A 7 -52.12 -7.61 -14.01
C HIS A 7 -51.27 -6.45 -14.58
N ARG A 8 -49.96 -6.67 -14.71
CA ARG A 8 -49.05 -5.66 -15.29
C ARG A 8 -49.32 -5.41 -16.77
N MET A 9 -49.58 -6.46 -17.56
CA MET A 9 -49.96 -6.32 -18.97
C MET A 9 -51.34 -5.68 -19.16
N MET A 10 -52.34 -6.04 -18.36
CA MET A 10 -53.68 -5.45 -18.43
C MET A 10 -53.67 -3.94 -18.10
N ALA A 11 -52.87 -3.53 -17.11
CA ALA A 11 -52.71 -2.11 -16.76
C ALA A 11 -52.02 -1.29 -17.86
N LEU A 12 -51.05 -1.87 -18.57
CA LEU A 12 -50.37 -1.25 -19.72
C LEU A 12 -51.30 -1.13 -20.95
N TYR A 13 -52.26 -2.05 -21.11
CA TYR A 13 -53.27 -2.00 -22.17
C TYR A 13 -54.37 -0.96 -21.89
N GLN A 14 -54.69 -0.70 -20.62
CA GLN A 14 -55.69 0.30 -20.23
C GLN A 14 -55.15 1.74 -20.19
N ASN A 15 -53.84 1.93 -20.03
CA ASN A 15 -53.20 3.25 -20.01
C ASN A 15 -51.83 3.19 -20.73
N PRO A 16 -51.79 3.45 -22.05
CA PRO A 16 -50.55 3.44 -22.83
C PRO A 16 -49.47 4.41 -22.30
N GLU A 17 -49.88 5.51 -21.66
CA GLU A 17 -48.96 6.47 -21.02
C GLU A 17 -48.19 5.87 -19.83
N LEU A 18 -48.76 4.92 -19.09
CA LEU A 18 -48.06 4.23 -17.99
C LEU A 18 -46.93 3.33 -18.50
N GLY A 19 -47.05 2.83 -19.73
CA GLY A 19 -45.98 2.10 -20.41
C GLY A 19 -44.83 3.00 -20.85
N MET A 20 -45.15 4.18 -21.41
CA MET A 20 -44.17 5.16 -21.84
C MET A 20 -43.39 5.78 -20.67
N THR A 21 -44.04 6.05 -19.54
CA THR A 21 -43.39 6.61 -18.35
C THR A 21 -42.40 5.64 -17.70
N PHE A 22 -42.68 4.34 -17.71
CA PHE A 22 -41.75 3.32 -17.16
C PHE A 22 -40.50 3.15 -18.03
N THR A 23 -40.64 3.09 -19.35
CA THR A 23 -39.48 3.03 -20.26
C THR A 23 -38.67 4.31 -20.24
N GLN A 24 -39.31 5.47 -20.11
CA GLN A 24 -38.62 6.75 -19.97
C GLN A 24 -37.83 6.85 -18.68
N GLN A 25 -38.38 6.42 -17.53
CA GLN A 25 -37.64 6.35 -16.27
C GLN A 25 -36.45 5.39 -16.32
N GLN A 26 -36.60 4.21 -16.94
CA GLN A 26 -35.47 3.29 -17.12
C GLN A 26 -34.39 3.88 -18.05
N ALA A 27 -34.79 4.56 -19.12
CA ALA A 27 -33.85 5.21 -20.04
C ALA A 27 -33.09 6.33 -19.33
N GLU A 28 -33.78 7.16 -18.53
CA GLU A 28 -33.16 8.20 -17.72
C GLU A 28 -32.19 7.62 -16.68
N GLN A 29 -32.56 6.55 -15.98
CA GLN A 29 -31.66 5.85 -15.06
C GLN A 29 -30.40 5.32 -15.75
N TYR A 30 -30.56 4.67 -16.92
CA TYR A 30 -29.44 4.18 -17.71
C TYR A 30 -28.55 5.32 -18.22
N GLU A 31 -29.13 6.44 -18.66
CA GLU A 31 -28.37 7.62 -19.06
C GLU A 31 -27.65 8.27 -17.88
N HIS A 32 -28.25 8.29 -16.70
CA HIS A 32 -27.64 8.81 -15.47
C HIS A 32 -26.48 7.92 -15.01
N GLU A 33 -26.66 6.60 -15.01
CA GLU A 33 -25.60 5.62 -14.74
C GLU A 33 -24.47 5.74 -15.76
N LYS A 34 -24.80 5.88 -17.05
CA LYS A 34 -23.82 6.07 -18.11
C LYS A 34 -23.05 7.38 -17.97
N LYS A 35 -23.73 8.50 -17.64
CA LYS A 35 -23.08 9.79 -17.38
C LYS A 35 -22.15 9.72 -16.17
N ASN A 36 -22.61 9.17 -15.06
CA ASN A 36 -21.79 8.97 -13.85
C ASN A 36 -20.58 8.07 -14.12
N ASN A 37 -20.72 7.08 -15.01
CA ASN A 37 -19.62 6.22 -15.43
C ASN A 37 -18.65 6.90 -16.42
N THR A 38 -19.02 8.05 -17.00
CA THR A 38 -18.20 8.79 -17.96
C THR A 38 -17.51 10.01 -17.35
N THR A 39 -18.07 10.59 -16.27
CA THR A 39 -17.46 11.70 -15.53
C THR A 39 -16.55 11.20 -14.43
N MET A 40 -15.26 11.54 -14.53
CA MET A 40 -14.27 11.30 -13.47
C MET A 40 -14.54 12.19 -12.26
N GLU A 41 -14.25 11.67 -11.07
CA GLU A 41 -14.40 12.42 -9.83
C GLU A 41 -13.39 13.57 -9.72
N ALA A 42 -13.81 14.68 -9.10
CA ALA A 42 -13.00 15.90 -8.99
C ALA A 42 -11.67 15.67 -8.25
N GLU A 43 -11.69 14.83 -7.21
CA GLU A 43 -10.51 14.53 -6.40
C GLU A 43 -9.49 13.67 -7.16
N VAL A 44 -9.96 12.79 -8.05
CA VAL A 44 -9.08 12.01 -8.95
C VAL A 44 -8.42 12.93 -9.98
N ILE A 45 -9.16 13.92 -10.49
CA ILE A 45 -8.62 14.96 -11.38
C ILE A 45 -7.54 15.77 -10.67
N GLU A 46 -7.79 16.19 -9.43
CA GLU A 46 -6.83 16.95 -8.62
C GLU A 46 -5.55 16.14 -8.37
N LEU A 47 -5.69 14.87 -7.95
CA LEU A 47 -4.57 13.97 -7.76
C LEU A 47 -3.77 13.80 -9.06
N ALA A 48 -4.45 13.61 -10.18
CA ALA A 48 -3.83 13.46 -11.49
C ALA A 48 -3.02 14.71 -11.86
N HIS A 49 -3.59 15.90 -11.67
CA HIS A 49 -2.91 17.16 -11.92
C HIS A 49 -1.70 17.35 -10.98
N HIS A 50 -1.86 17.04 -9.68
CA HIS A 50 -0.79 17.18 -8.68
C HIS A 50 0.46 16.36 -9.04
N PHE A 51 0.27 15.15 -9.57
CA PHE A 51 1.35 14.24 -9.92
C PHE A 51 1.71 14.21 -11.42
N ASN A 52 1.15 15.13 -12.23
CA ASN A 52 1.30 15.18 -13.69
C ASN A 52 0.97 13.83 -14.37
N LEU A 53 -0.11 13.19 -13.93
CA LEU A 53 -0.61 11.95 -14.49
C LEU A 53 -1.45 12.23 -15.74
N THR A 54 -1.35 11.35 -16.73
CA THR A 54 -2.16 11.43 -17.95
C THR A 54 -3.64 11.12 -17.66
N ASP A 55 -4.55 11.64 -18.50
CA ASP A 55 -5.98 11.29 -18.47
C ASP A 55 -6.21 9.78 -18.43
N ARG A 56 -5.38 9.01 -19.14
CA ARG A 56 -5.47 7.55 -19.14
C ARG A 56 -5.25 6.98 -17.74
N HIS A 57 -4.22 7.46 -17.03
CA HIS A 57 -3.95 7.02 -15.66
C HIS A 57 -5.07 7.43 -14.71
N ALA A 58 -5.58 8.66 -14.84
CA ALA A 58 -6.68 9.16 -14.01
C ALA A 58 -7.95 8.31 -14.18
N ARG A 59 -8.33 7.99 -15.42
CA ARG A 59 -9.49 7.12 -15.71
C ARG A 59 -9.33 5.71 -15.13
N MET A 60 -8.13 5.14 -15.24
CA MET A 60 -7.87 3.80 -14.70
C MET A 60 -7.94 3.79 -13.17
N LEU A 61 -7.51 4.85 -12.50
CA LEU A 61 -7.66 5.00 -11.06
C LEU A 61 -9.13 5.19 -10.67
N ASP A 62 -9.84 6.11 -11.32
CA ASP A 62 -11.27 6.40 -11.09
C ASP A 62 -12.11 5.11 -11.18
N GLU A 63 -11.87 4.29 -12.20
CA GLU A 63 -12.56 3.02 -12.38
C GLU A 63 -12.33 2.04 -11.21
N GLN A 64 -11.11 1.97 -10.67
CA GLN A 64 -10.82 1.10 -9.54
C GLN A 64 -11.40 1.63 -8.23
N LEU A 65 -11.36 2.94 -8.01
CA LEU A 65 -11.94 3.56 -6.81
C LEU A 65 -13.46 3.41 -6.77
N LYS A 66 -14.15 3.58 -7.92
CA LYS A 66 -15.61 3.35 -8.04
C LYS A 66 -16.04 1.89 -7.81
N LYS A 67 -15.13 0.92 -7.97
CA LYS A 67 -15.38 -0.48 -7.58
C LYS A 67 -15.22 -0.70 -6.08
N ARG A 68 -14.51 0.20 -5.40
CA ARG A 68 -14.15 0.15 -3.98
C ARG A 68 -14.85 1.27 -3.20
N ASN A 69 -16.14 1.49 -3.48
CA ASN A 69 -16.92 2.61 -2.94
C ASN A 69 -16.86 2.74 -1.41
N ASP A 70 -16.74 1.63 -0.68
CA ASP A 70 -16.70 1.64 0.79
C ASP A 70 -15.36 2.16 1.36
N THR A 71 -14.29 2.17 0.55
CA THR A 71 -12.93 2.59 0.96
C THR A 71 -12.39 3.70 0.08
N TYR A 72 -13.26 4.40 -0.67
CA TYR A 72 -12.89 5.39 -1.67
C TYR A 72 -11.94 6.47 -1.12
N ASP A 73 -12.36 7.17 -0.06
CA ASP A 73 -11.59 8.30 0.53
C ASP A 73 -10.25 7.82 1.09
N ASP A 74 -10.25 6.68 1.79
CA ASP A 74 -9.05 6.08 2.39
C ASP A 74 -8.04 5.60 1.34
N ASP A 75 -8.54 5.01 0.25
CA ASP A 75 -7.72 4.56 -0.86
C ASP A 75 -7.13 5.74 -1.63
N LEU A 76 -7.89 6.83 -1.80
CA LEU A 76 -7.41 8.05 -2.45
C LEU A 76 -6.34 8.76 -1.60
N ALA A 77 -6.56 8.88 -0.28
CA ALA A 77 -5.55 9.40 0.64
C ALA A 77 -4.28 8.54 0.64
N SER A 78 -4.44 7.22 0.60
CA SER A 78 -3.32 6.28 0.47
C SER A 78 -2.57 6.44 -0.85
N MET A 79 -3.27 6.68 -1.97
CA MET A 79 -2.65 6.99 -3.26
C MET A 79 -1.78 8.24 -3.16
N TYR A 80 -2.28 9.30 -2.54
CA TYR A 80 -1.49 10.53 -2.37
C TYR A 80 -0.17 10.25 -1.65
N GLU A 81 -0.20 9.53 -0.53
CA GLU A 81 0.99 9.20 0.25
C GLU A 81 1.98 8.27 -0.49
N ILE A 82 1.45 7.31 -1.24
CA ILE A 82 2.26 6.42 -2.09
C ILE A 82 2.97 7.22 -3.19
N LEU A 83 2.28 8.18 -3.82
CA LEU A 83 2.81 8.93 -4.97
C LEU A 83 3.75 10.08 -4.57
N LYS A 84 3.55 10.70 -3.40
CA LYS A 84 4.31 11.88 -2.92
C LYS A 84 5.84 11.71 -2.92
N GLY A 85 6.33 10.52 -2.61
CA GLY A 85 7.77 10.21 -2.57
C GLY A 85 8.32 9.54 -3.83
N ALA A 86 7.49 9.32 -4.85
CA ALA A 86 7.86 8.51 -6.00
C ALA A 86 8.66 9.30 -7.04
N LYS A 87 9.78 8.74 -7.50
CA LYS A 87 10.54 9.30 -8.63
C LYS A 87 9.74 9.27 -9.95
N ASN A 88 8.92 8.24 -10.13
CA ASN A 88 7.96 8.13 -11.22
C ASN A 88 6.58 7.75 -10.64
N PRO A 89 5.70 8.75 -10.39
CA PRO A 89 4.38 8.52 -9.84
C PRO A 89 3.51 7.64 -10.75
N ALA A 90 3.59 7.80 -12.07
CA ALA A 90 2.79 7.02 -13.02
C ALA A 90 3.06 5.51 -12.88
N ASP A 91 4.32 5.09 -12.83
CA ASP A 91 4.68 3.67 -12.64
C ASP A 91 4.12 3.12 -11.33
N LEU A 92 4.18 3.92 -10.26
CA LEU A 92 3.70 3.48 -8.94
C LEU A 92 2.19 3.36 -8.91
N LEU A 93 1.50 4.32 -9.52
CA LEU A 93 0.06 4.29 -9.67
C LEU A 93 -0.38 3.02 -10.41
N MET A 94 0.31 2.65 -11.49
CA MET A 94 -0.03 1.45 -12.26
C MET A 94 0.12 0.16 -11.44
N VAL A 95 1.11 0.08 -10.55
CA VAL A 95 1.26 -1.03 -9.60
C VAL A 95 0.09 -1.07 -8.62
N SER A 96 -0.28 0.09 -8.05
CA SER A 96 -1.41 0.18 -7.12
C SER A 96 -2.74 -0.17 -7.78
N ILE A 97 -2.98 0.31 -9.01
CA ILE A 97 -4.17 -0.02 -9.82
C ILE A 97 -4.25 -1.53 -10.07
N ARG A 98 -3.11 -2.19 -10.36
CA ARG A 98 -3.07 -3.64 -10.50
C ARG A 98 -3.47 -4.34 -9.21
N TRP A 99 -2.92 -3.94 -8.06
CA TRP A 99 -3.31 -4.51 -6.76
C TRP A 99 -4.78 -4.22 -6.41
N MET A 100 -5.34 -3.07 -6.81
CA MET A 100 -6.77 -2.79 -6.66
C MET A 100 -7.61 -3.76 -7.48
N ALA A 101 -7.22 -3.99 -8.74
CA ALA A 101 -7.90 -4.92 -9.64
C ALA A 101 -7.83 -6.38 -9.15
N GLU A 102 -6.74 -6.76 -8.48
CA GLU A 102 -6.55 -8.06 -7.84
C GLU A 102 -7.23 -8.19 -6.47
N GLY A 103 -7.76 -7.08 -5.92
CA GLY A 103 -8.36 -7.06 -4.59
C GLY A 103 -7.36 -7.18 -3.44
N THR A 104 -6.07 -6.98 -3.70
CA THR A 104 -4.97 -7.11 -2.72
C THR A 104 -4.50 -5.74 -2.20
N PHE A 105 -4.99 -4.64 -2.78
CA PHE A 105 -4.67 -3.29 -2.34
C PHE A 105 -5.12 -3.02 -0.90
N ASN A 106 -4.19 -2.53 -0.06
CA ASN A 106 -4.39 -2.30 1.37
C ASN A 106 -3.85 -0.92 1.79
N GLY A 107 -4.25 0.12 1.06
CA GLY A 107 -3.78 1.48 1.29
C GLY A 107 -2.27 1.60 1.10
N ILE A 108 -1.60 2.26 2.05
CA ILE A 108 -0.15 2.49 2.06
C ILE A 108 0.67 1.19 2.25
N LYS A 109 0.02 0.11 2.70
CA LYS A 109 0.69 -1.17 2.99
C LYS A 109 0.84 -1.99 1.72
N THR A 110 1.94 -2.72 1.65
CA THR A 110 2.18 -3.68 0.57
C THR A 110 1.32 -4.93 0.75
N PRO A 111 0.85 -5.57 -0.33
CA PRO A 111 0.12 -6.84 -0.22
C PRO A 111 0.99 -7.99 0.28
N ASN A 112 2.31 -7.92 0.13
CA ASN A 112 3.24 -8.90 0.68
C ASN A 112 3.46 -8.68 2.19
N PRO A 113 3.05 -9.62 3.08
CA PRO A 113 3.16 -9.45 4.53
C PRO A 113 4.59 -9.39 5.05
N GLU A 114 5.53 -10.09 4.42
CA GLU A 114 6.94 -10.08 4.83
C GLU A 114 7.61 -8.75 4.47
N VAL A 115 7.27 -8.18 3.31
CA VAL A 115 7.68 -6.81 2.95
C VAL A 115 7.07 -5.79 3.91
N GLU A 116 5.80 -5.96 4.32
CA GLU A 116 5.17 -5.07 5.31
C GLU A 116 5.89 -5.12 6.67
N LYS A 117 6.26 -6.33 7.14
CA LYS A 117 7.05 -6.51 8.38
C LYS A 117 8.40 -5.80 8.27
N MET A 118 9.10 -5.92 7.14
CA MET A 118 10.35 -5.21 6.92
C MET A 118 10.16 -3.69 6.86
N ALA A 119 9.12 -3.22 6.18
CA ALA A 119 8.80 -1.80 6.07
C ALA A 119 8.60 -1.19 7.45
N LYS A 120 7.88 -1.88 8.35
CA LYS A 120 7.74 -1.47 9.75
C LYS A 120 9.07 -1.52 10.52
N LYS A 121 9.81 -2.62 10.41
CA LYS A 121 11.09 -2.83 11.13
C LYS A 121 12.13 -1.76 10.78
N PHE A 122 12.24 -1.41 9.50
CA PHE A 122 13.26 -0.50 8.98
C PHE A 122 12.73 0.91 8.67
N LYS A 123 11.44 1.16 8.89
CA LYS A 123 10.77 2.44 8.56
C LYS A 123 10.96 2.82 7.09
N LEU A 124 10.68 1.87 6.20
CA LEU A 124 10.66 2.14 4.76
C LEU A 124 9.53 3.10 4.45
N ASP A 125 9.77 4.01 3.51
CA ASP A 125 8.70 4.84 2.96
C ASP A 125 7.78 4.01 2.06
N ALA A 126 6.56 4.52 1.85
CA ALA A 126 5.55 3.84 1.04
C ALA A 126 6.03 3.51 -0.38
N PRO A 127 6.70 4.42 -1.12
CA PRO A 127 7.21 4.10 -2.45
C PRO A 127 8.22 2.95 -2.45
N SER A 128 9.17 2.94 -1.51
CA SER A 128 10.21 1.90 -1.44
C SER A 128 9.63 0.55 -1.06
N ALA A 129 8.69 0.51 -0.11
CA ALA A 129 8.01 -0.72 0.26
C ALA A 129 7.20 -1.27 -0.92
N CYS A 130 6.40 -0.42 -1.58
CA CYS A 130 5.56 -0.83 -2.70
C CYS A 130 6.39 -1.40 -3.86
N LYS A 131 7.45 -0.69 -4.27
CA LYS A 131 8.35 -1.18 -5.31
C LYS A 131 9.06 -2.47 -4.93
N LEU A 132 9.45 -2.63 -3.66
CA LEU A 132 10.10 -3.86 -3.21
C LEU A 132 9.16 -5.05 -3.33
N ALA A 133 7.89 -4.90 -2.93
CA ALA A 133 6.88 -5.94 -3.09
C ALA A 133 6.68 -6.30 -4.57
N GLU A 134 6.48 -5.30 -5.44
CA GLU A 134 6.34 -5.49 -6.89
C GLU A 134 7.51 -6.29 -7.50
N VAL A 135 8.75 -5.94 -7.12
CA VAL A 135 9.92 -6.60 -7.69
C VAL A 135 10.05 -8.04 -7.21
N LEU A 136 9.78 -8.30 -5.93
CA LEU A 136 9.87 -9.64 -5.35
C LEU A 136 8.85 -10.61 -5.94
N GLU A 137 7.67 -10.14 -6.37
CA GLU A 137 6.68 -10.97 -7.08
C GLU A 137 7.25 -11.62 -8.34
N SER A 138 8.26 -11.00 -8.98
CA SER A 138 8.90 -11.51 -10.20
C SER A 138 10.11 -12.43 -9.96
N ARG A 139 10.51 -12.63 -8.68
CA ARG A 139 11.72 -13.38 -8.32
C ARG A 139 11.42 -14.87 -8.15
N SER A 140 12.41 -15.70 -8.46
CA SER A 140 12.29 -17.17 -8.31
C SER A 140 12.31 -17.61 -6.85
N ASP A 141 13.06 -16.91 -6.00
CA ASP A 141 13.14 -17.15 -4.55
C ASP A 141 13.01 -15.81 -3.79
N PRO A 142 11.78 -15.28 -3.67
CA PRO A 142 11.54 -13.99 -3.04
C PRO A 142 11.92 -13.99 -1.55
N ASP A 143 11.80 -15.12 -0.85
CA ASP A 143 12.09 -15.23 0.57
C ASP A 143 13.60 -15.14 0.86
N ASP A 144 14.43 -15.82 0.06
CA ASP A 144 15.89 -15.72 0.18
C ASP A 144 16.40 -14.31 -0.18
N ASP A 145 15.88 -13.72 -1.27
CA ASP A 145 16.23 -12.35 -1.65
C ASP A 145 15.81 -11.35 -0.58
N LEU A 146 14.60 -11.50 -0.01
CA LEU A 146 14.12 -10.64 1.07
C LEU A 146 14.99 -10.76 2.32
N ARG A 147 15.41 -11.97 2.70
CA ARG A 147 16.35 -12.21 3.81
C ARG A 147 17.67 -11.49 3.58
N LYS A 148 18.22 -11.56 2.36
CA LYS A 148 19.50 -10.90 2.04
C LYS A 148 19.34 -9.37 1.98
N VAL A 149 18.25 -8.85 1.42
CA VAL A 149 17.91 -7.42 1.48
C VAL A 149 17.83 -6.96 2.93
N SER A 150 17.14 -7.71 3.81
CA SER A 150 17.06 -7.40 5.25
C SER A 150 18.46 -7.24 5.87
N SER A 151 19.42 -8.09 5.51
CA SER A 151 20.80 -7.99 6.02
C SER A 151 21.47 -6.65 5.68
N HIS A 152 21.18 -6.07 4.51
CA HIS A 152 21.69 -4.76 4.10
C HIS A 152 20.97 -3.63 4.85
N LEU A 153 19.65 -3.73 5.01
CA LEU A 153 18.86 -2.72 5.72
C LEU A 153 19.21 -2.63 7.20
N GLU A 154 19.51 -3.76 7.84
CA GLU A 154 19.96 -3.82 9.24
C GLU A 154 21.22 -2.99 9.52
N ARG A 155 22.08 -2.85 8.51
CA ARG A 155 23.37 -2.15 8.57
C ARG A 155 23.30 -0.71 8.03
N SER A 156 22.18 -0.31 7.42
CA SER A 156 22.01 1.02 6.81
C SER A 156 21.36 2.01 7.76
N ASN A 157 21.73 3.28 7.64
CA ASN A 157 21.04 4.40 8.27
C ASN A 157 20.08 5.13 7.31
N ARG A 158 19.99 4.69 6.05
CA ARG A 158 19.08 5.19 5.02
C ARG A 158 18.43 4.02 4.26
N PRO A 159 17.55 3.25 4.92
CA PRO A 159 17.05 1.98 4.39
C PRO A 159 16.20 2.16 3.13
N SER A 160 15.28 3.14 3.06
CA SER A 160 14.48 3.40 1.85
C SER A 160 15.35 3.67 0.62
N ALA A 161 16.33 4.56 0.74
CA ALA A 161 17.25 4.87 -0.35
C ALA A 161 18.08 3.65 -0.78
N LEU A 162 18.51 2.83 0.18
CA LEU A 162 19.26 1.61 -0.11
C LEU A 162 18.40 0.57 -0.85
N VAL A 163 17.16 0.35 -0.42
CA VAL A 163 16.20 -0.50 -1.16
C VAL A 163 16.10 -0.01 -2.60
N MET A 164 15.84 1.28 -2.80
CA MET A 164 15.68 1.85 -4.14
C MET A 164 16.90 1.66 -5.04
N MET A 165 18.12 1.68 -4.48
CA MET A 165 19.35 1.36 -5.23
C MET A 165 19.40 -0.13 -5.62
N MET A 166 19.02 -1.02 -4.71
CA MET A 166 19.04 -2.48 -4.94
C MET A 166 17.94 -2.95 -5.91
N LEU A 167 16.83 -2.22 -6.03
CA LEU A 167 15.73 -2.59 -6.94
C LEU A 167 16.20 -2.73 -8.40
N LYS A 168 17.19 -1.95 -8.84
CA LYS A 168 17.72 -2.04 -10.20
C LYS A 168 18.31 -3.43 -10.48
N ASP A 169 19.11 -3.93 -9.55
CA ASP A 169 19.76 -5.24 -9.67
C ASP A 169 18.74 -6.38 -9.48
N LEU A 170 17.81 -6.22 -8.53
CA LEU A 170 16.73 -7.18 -8.31
C LEU A 170 15.84 -7.32 -9.54
N LYS A 171 15.44 -6.21 -10.18
CA LYS A 171 14.65 -6.22 -11.43
C LYS A 171 15.41 -6.88 -12.59
N ALA A 172 16.73 -6.78 -12.62
CA ALA A 172 17.57 -7.39 -13.65
C ALA A 172 17.75 -8.91 -13.47
N GLY A 173 17.21 -9.51 -12.41
CA GLY A 173 17.44 -10.93 -12.12
C GLY A 173 18.78 -11.21 -11.43
N ASN A 174 19.55 -10.18 -11.06
CA ASN A 174 20.84 -10.38 -10.40
C ASN A 174 20.64 -10.98 -9.00
N PRO A 175 21.52 -11.89 -8.56
CA PRO A 175 21.48 -12.40 -7.19
C PRO A 175 21.82 -11.27 -6.21
N VAL A 176 21.12 -11.24 -5.08
CA VAL A 176 21.52 -10.41 -3.94
C VAL A 176 22.51 -11.20 -3.10
N ASP A 177 23.61 -10.58 -2.69
CA ASP A 177 24.55 -11.15 -1.72
C ASP A 177 24.23 -10.67 -0.30
N GLU A 178 24.70 -11.40 0.72
CA GLU A 178 24.64 -10.92 2.11
C GLU A 178 25.53 -9.69 2.34
N SER A 179 25.09 -8.82 3.24
CA SER A 179 25.82 -7.59 3.54
C SER A 179 27.08 -7.84 4.38
N LYS A 180 28.25 -7.51 3.81
CA LYS A 180 29.57 -7.61 4.47
C LYS A 180 30.03 -6.30 5.14
N LYS A 181 29.24 -5.23 5.04
CA LYS A 181 29.62 -3.88 5.53
C LYS A 181 29.46 -3.79 7.05
N ALA A 182 30.32 -3.04 7.74
CA ALA A 182 30.10 -2.76 9.17
C ALA A 182 28.77 -1.98 9.37
N PRO A 183 28.07 -2.16 10.51
CA PRO A 183 26.87 -1.37 10.82
C PRO A 183 27.15 0.13 10.78
N ALA A 184 26.41 0.88 9.95
CA ALA A 184 26.53 2.33 9.92
C ALA A 184 26.05 2.95 11.25
N ILE A 185 26.63 4.08 11.63
CA ILE A 185 26.19 4.83 12.81
C ILE A 185 24.71 5.20 12.64
N GLY A 186 23.90 4.84 13.64
CA GLY A 186 22.45 5.05 13.65
C GLY A 186 21.63 3.98 12.92
N SER A 187 22.27 2.97 12.32
CA SER A 187 21.60 1.78 11.77
C SER A 187 20.90 0.96 12.87
N TYR A 188 20.06 0.02 12.45
CA TYR A 188 19.35 -0.87 13.37
C TYR A 188 20.33 -1.67 14.25
N LEU A 189 21.37 -2.29 13.64
CA LEU A 189 22.37 -3.05 14.38
C LEU A 189 23.20 -2.16 15.31
N HIS A 190 23.64 -0.99 14.86
CA HIS A 190 24.38 -0.05 15.69
C HIS A 190 23.58 0.37 16.95
N LYS A 191 22.27 0.65 16.79
CA LYS A 191 21.38 0.97 17.93
C LYS A 191 21.25 -0.21 18.88
N LYS A 192 21.07 -1.43 18.35
CA LYS A 192 20.95 -2.66 19.14
C LYS A 192 22.23 -2.96 19.93
N GLU A 193 23.40 -2.71 19.35
CA GLU A 193 24.70 -2.85 20.01
C GLU A 193 24.85 -1.83 21.16
N MET A 194 24.55 -0.55 20.90
CA MET A 194 24.59 0.50 21.92
C MET A 194 23.63 0.24 23.09
N ASP A 195 22.43 -0.25 22.82
CA ASP A 195 21.47 -0.61 23.86
C ASP A 195 21.95 -1.80 24.72
N LYS A 196 22.62 -2.78 24.10
CA LYS A 196 23.21 -3.92 24.80
C LYS A 196 24.33 -3.48 25.73
N GLU A 197 25.21 -2.59 25.28
CA GLU A 197 26.29 -2.02 26.10
C GLU A 197 25.77 -1.16 27.26
N ARG A 198 24.71 -0.40 27.04
CA ARG A 198 24.07 0.39 28.12
C ARG A 198 23.48 -0.51 29.20
N ARG A 199 22.85 -1.62 28.82
CA ARG A 199 22.25 -2.60 29.74
C ARG A 199 23.31 -3.38 30.54
N SER A 200 24.48 -3.67 29.98
CA SER A 200 25.55 -4.34 30.74
C SER A 200 26.16 -3.41 31.79
N LYS A 201 26.31 -2.11 31.49
CA LYS A 201 26.83 -1.12 32.45
C LYS A 201 25.90 -0.88 33.65
N SER A 202 24.58 -0.90 33.46
CA SER A 202 23.63 -0.64 34.57
C SER A 202 23.56 -1.78 35.59
N ARG A 203 23.74 -3.03 35.16
CA ARG A 203 23.74 -4.20 36.06
C ARG A 203 24.98 -4.26 36.97
N GLY A 204 26.10 -3.68 36.56
CA GLY A 204 27.35 -3.69 37.33
C GLY A 204 27.38 -2.75 38.54
N ARG A 205 26.48 -1.77 38.64
CA ARG A 205 26.49 -0.75 39.73
C ARG A 205 25.50 -1.00 40.88
N GLY A 206 24.62 -2.00 40.78
CA GLY A 206 23.58 -2.27 41.79
C GLY A 206 23.93 -3.32 42.86
N GLY A 207 25.13 -3.92 42.83
CA GLY A 207 25.49 -5.06 43.69
C GLY A 207 26.19 -4.75 45.01
N GLY A 208 26.38 -3.47 45.37
CA GLY A 208 27.22 -3.05 46.50
C GLY A 208 26.45 -2.34 47.63
N GLY A 209 25.38 -2.93 48.16
CA GLY A 209 24.53 -2.28 49.17
C GLY A 209 23.87 -3.25 50.16
N GLY A 210 24.62 -4.26 50.62
CA GLY A 210 24.12 -5.30 51.53
C GLY A 210 24.93 -5.43 52.83
N GLY A 211 25.57 -4.35 53.29
CA GLY A 211 26.28 -4.33 54.58
C GLY A 211 25.31 -4.24 55.76
N ARG A 212 24.67 -5.37 56.11
CA ARG A 212 23.85 -5.50 57.31
C ARG A 212 24.72 -5.33 58.55
N GLY A 213 24.65 -4.16 59.17
CA GLY A 213 25.08 -3.95 60.55
C GLY A 213 24.27 -4.85 61.48
N ARG A 214 24.91 -5.87 62.05
CA ARG A 214 24.39 -6.65 63.17
C ARG A 214 25.10 -6.16 64.43
N ARG A 215 24.39 -5.38 65.23
CA ARG A 215 24.73 -5.04 66.63
C ARG A 215 24.84 -6.34 67.43
N SER A 216 25.92 -6.48 68.19
CA SER A 216 26.09 -7.48 69.25
C SER A 216 25.78 -6.83 70.62
N PRO A 217 25.34 -7.64 71.61
CA PRO A 217 24.63 -7.20 72.82
C PRO A 217 25.46 -6.38 73.80
#